data_AF-Q0SU00-F1
#
_entry.id   AF-Q0SU00-F1
#
_cell.length_a   1.000
_cell.length_b   1.000
_cell.length_c   1.000
_cell.angle_alpha   90.00
_cell.angle_beta   90.00
_cell.angle_gamma   90.00
#
_symmetry.space_group_name_H-M   'P 1'
#
loop_
_entity.id
_entity.type
_entity.pdbx_description
1 polymer ?
#
loop_
_entity_poly.entity_id
_entity_poly.type
_entity_poly.pdbx_seq_one_letter_code
_entity_poly.pdbx_strand_id
1 'polypeptide(L)'
;MQLIITIVFIPIYEEIFYKGIIFGYLRKNFNIIVAIVVQDLVLGVMHLNLVQGIYTFILGIVLALIYMYSESILGNITVHIIFNLLGILIVPKLLIKIPSMSIVLLIIAIGFIIFSSIKMIEKYENRFYA
;
A
#
# COMPACT_ATOMS: atom_id res chain seq x y z
N MET A 1 4.62 20.04 12.69
CA MET A 1 5.61 19.71 11.64
C MET A 1 5.70 18.20 11.39
N GLN A 2 5.98 17.38 12.41
CA GLN A 2 6.15 15.92 12.27
C GLN A 2 4.98 15.20 11.57
N LEU A 3 3.73 15.51 11.92
CA LEU A 3 2.56 14.88 11.28
C LEU A 3 2.49 15.12 9.77
N ILE A 4 2.83 16.33 9.30
CA ILE A 4 2.81 16.65 7.87
C ILE A 4 3.89 15.83 7.15
N ILE A 5 5.06 15.68 7.78
CA ILE A 5 6.14 14.86 7.23
C ILE A 5 5.69 13.39 7.10
N THR A 6 5.16 12.80 8.17
CA THR A 6 4.77 11.38 8.19
C THR A 6 3.56 11.07 7.31
N ILE A 7 2.58 11.98 7.23
CA ILE A 7 1.34 11.74 6.47
C ILE A 7 1.51 12.10 4.98
N VAL A 8 2.35 13.08 4.65
CA VAL A 8 2.43 13.62 3.27
C VAL A 8 3.80 13.35 2.66
N PHE A 9 4.87 13.89 3.23
CA PHE A 9 6.19 13.86 2.58
C PHE A 9 6.81 12.47 2.54
N ILE A 10 6.66 11.67 3.60
CA ILE A 10 7.16 10.29 3.63
C ILE A 10 6.48 9.43 2.56
N PRO A 11 5.13 9.35 2.48
CA PRO A 11 4.46 8.62 1.40
C PRO A 11 4.86 9.08 0.00
N ILE A 12 5.02 10.39 -0.24
CA ILE A 12 5.51 10.88 -1.54
C ILE A 12 6.89 10.29 -1.87
N TYR A 13 7.82 10.37 -0.92
CA TYR A 13 9.16 9.81 -1.09
C TYR A 13 9.11 8.29 -1.32
N GLU A 14 8.35 7.56 -0.51
CA GLU A 14 8.25 6.11 -0.59
C GLU A 14 7.68 5.65 -1.93
N GLU A 15 6.60 6.27 -2.40
CA GLU A 15 6.00 5.89 -3.69
C GLU A 15 6.95 6.19 -4.87
N ILE A 16 7.62 7.34 -4.87
CA ILE A 16 8.60 7.68 -5.91
C ILE A 16 9.77 6.69 -5.90
N PHE A 17 10.31 6.39 -4.72
CA PHE A 17 11.49 5.56 -4.58
C PHE A 17 11.18 4.07 -4.82
N TYR A 18 10.19 3.50 -4.13
CA TYR A 18 9.88 2.09 -4.20
C TYR A 18 9.08 1.71 -5.45
N LYS A 19 8.05 2.48 -5.82
CA LYS A 19 7.21 2.15 -7.00
C LYS A 19 7.75 2.75 -8.29
N GLY A 20 8.26 3.98 -8.25
CA GLY A 20 8.86 4.62 -9.42
C GLY A 20 10.19 4.01 -9.82
N ILE A 21 11.14 3.91 -8.89
CA ILE A 21 12.53 3.53 -9.19
C ILE A 21 12.76 2.02 -9.01
N ILE A 22 12.61 1.50 -7.79
CA ILE A 22 12.98 0.10 -7.48
C ILE A 22 12.07 -0.88 -8.24
N PHE A 23 10.75 -0.75 -8.10
CA PHE A 23 9.80 -1.60 -8.82
C PHE A 23 9.94 -1.44 -10.34
N GLY A 24 10.13 -0.21 -10.83
CA GLY A 24 10.38 0.08 -12.24
C GLY A 24 11.63 -0.63 -12.80
N TYR A 25 12.69 -0.73 -12.02
CA TYR A 25 13.87 -1.52 -12.36
C TYR A 25 13.61 -3.03 -12.28
N LEU A 26 13.01 -3.52 -11.18
CA LEU A 26 12.80 -4.94 -10.97
C LEU A 26 11.84 -5.54 -12.01
N ARG A 27 10.74 -4.85 -12.35
CA ARG A 27 9.76 -5.35 -13.33
C ARG A 27 10.32 -5.47 -14.77
N LYS A 28 11.44 -4.80 -15.06
CA LYS A 28 12.12 -4.89 -16.37
C LYS A 28 13.11 -6.05 -16.43
N ASN A 29 13.62 -6.51 -15.29
CA ASN A 29 14.71 -7.48 -15.21
C ASN A 29 14.28 -8.82 -14.59
N PHE A 30 13.13 -8.86 -13.92
CA PHE A 30 12.60 -10.03 -13.22
C PHE A 30 11.10 -10.19 -13.51
N ASN A 31 10.54 -11.34 -13.12
CA ASN A 31 9.10 -11.54 -13.19
C ASN A 31 8.36 -10.58 -12.22
N ILE A 32 7.09 -10.33 -12.52
CA ILE A 32 6.29 -9.33 -11.82
C ILE A 32 6.10 -9.65 -10.33
N ILE A 33 5.97 -10.93 -9.96
CA ILE A 33 5.78 -11.37 -8.57
C ILE A 33 7.03 -11.05 -7.75
N VAL A 34 8.21 -11.37 -8.27
CA VAL A 34 9.50 -11.03 -7.64
C VAL A 34 9.64 -9.53 -7.50
N ALA A 35 9.28 -8.77 -8.55
CA ALA A 35 9.34 -7.31 -8.50
C ALA A 35 8.46 -6.72 -7.39
N ILE A 36 7.23 -7.23 -7.19
CA ILE A 36 6.33 -6.81 -6.11
C ILE A 36 6.92 -7.20 -4.75
N VAL A 37 7.19 -8.48 -4.54
CA VAL A 37 7.59 -9.01 -3.23
C VAL A 37 8.88 -8.38 -2.74
N VAL A 38 9.90 -8.26 -3.59
CA VAL A 38 11.22 -7.77 -3.17
C VAL A 38 11.16 -6.30 -2.76
N GLN A 39 10.57 -5.43 -3.57
CA GLN A 39 10.51 -4.00 -3.21
C GLN A 39 9.66 -3.75 -1.96
N ASP A 40 8.54 -4.48 -1.78
CA ASP A 40 7.70 -4.31 -0.60
C ASP A 40 8.38 -4.87 0.65
N LEU A 41 9.16 -5.95 0.50
CA LEU A 41 9.93 -6.51 1.60
C LEU A 41 11.01 -5.54 2.07
N VAL A 42 11.71 -4.88 1.14
CA VAL A 42 12.69 -3.84 1.47
C VAL A 42 11.99 -2.69 2.20
N LEU A 43 10.84 -2.21 1.72
CA LEU A 43 10.04 -1.18 2.40
C LEU A 43 9.71 -1.61 3.84
N GLY A 44 9.22 -2.84 4.05
CA GLY A 44 8.89 -3.35 5.37
C GLY A 44 10.10 -3.43 6.31
N VAL A 45 11.25 -3.90 5.83
CA VAL A 45 12.48 -4.00 6.63
C VAL A 45 13.02 -2.62 7.01
N MET A 46 12.93 -1.64 6.11
CA MET A 46 13.44 -0.27 6.35
C MET A 46 12.70 0.49 7.45
N HIS A 47 11.54 0.00 7.90
CA HIS A 47 10.84 0.56 9.05
C HIS A 47 11.49 0.23 10.40
N LEU A 48 12.40 -0.77 10.44
CA LEU A 48 13.15 -1.15 11.65
C LEU A 48 12.28 -1.49 12.88
N ASN A 49 11.02 -1.83 12.64
CA ASN A 49 10.05 -2.26 13.63
C ASN A 49 9.26 -3.43 13.05
N LEU A 50 9.20 -4.54 13.77
CA LEU A 50 8.62 -5.79 13.24
C LEU A 50 7.12 -5.64 12.93
N VAL A 51 6.36 -5.06 13.85
CA VAL A 51 4.91 -4.90 13.66
C VAL A 51 4.62 -3.96 12.50
N GLN A 52 5.34 -2.84 12.44
CA GLN A 52 5.25 -1.89 11.33
C GLN A 52 5.66 -2.51 10.01
N GLY A 53 6.80 -3.20 9.98
CA GLY A 53 7.30 -3.87 8.80
C GLY A 53 6.30 -4.86 8.20
N ILE A 54 5.64 -5.66 9.05
CA ILE A 54 4.61 -6.62 8.60
C ILE A 54 3.45 -5.90 7.92
N TYR A 55 2.85 -4.90 8.56
CA TYR A 55 1.67 -4.24 7.95
C TYR A 55 2.06 -3.36 6.76
N THR A 56 3.26 -2.76 6.74
CA THR A 56 3.73 -1.98 5.58
C THR A 56 4.12 -2.86 4.41
N PHE A 57 4.60 -4.09 4.65
CA PHE A 57 4.82 -5.08 3.59
C PHE A 57 3.50 -5.43 2.90
N ILE A 58 2.46 -5.75 3.68
CA ILE A 58 1.13 -6.07 3.15
C ILE A 58 0.53 -4.87 2.41
N LEU A 59 0.58 -3.68 3.00
CA LEU A 59 0.13 -2.45 2.35
C LEU A 59 0.90 -2.19 1.05
N GLY A 60 2.22 -2.39 1.07
CA GLY A 60 3.10 -2.22 -0.08
C GLY A 60 2.64 -3.06 -1.27
N ILE A 61 2.27 -4.33 -1.03
CA ILE A 61 1.74 -5.22 -2.07
C ILE A 61 0.44 -4.66 -2.65
N VAL A 62 -0.50 -4.21 -1.79
CA VAL A 62 -1.76 -3.60 -2.25
C VAL A 62 -1.48 -2.35 -3.10
N LEU A 63 -0.56 -1.48 -2.66
CA LEU A 63 -0.16 -0.29 -3.40
C LEU A 63 0.57 -0.64 -4.71
N ALA A 64 1.33 -1.74 -4.76
CA ALA A 64 1.95 -2.22 -6.00
C ALA A 64 0.88 -2.62 -7.03
N LEU A 65 -0.14 -3.34 -6.58
CA LEU A 65 -1.29 -3.70 -7.42
C LEU A 65 -2.02 -2.45 -7.91
N ILE A 66 -2.26 -1.46 -7.04
CA ILE A 66 -2.93 -0.19 -7.40
C ILE A 66 -2.12 0.56 -8.44
N TYR A 67 -0.80 0.65 -8.25
CA TYR A 67 0.09 1.25 -9.23
C TYR A 67 0.07 0.53 -10.57
N MET A 68 0.09 -0.81 -10.58
CA MET A 68 0.02 -1.60 -11.82
C MET A 68 -1.30 -1.45 -12.55
N TYR A 69 -2.41 -1.35 -11.82
CA TYR A 69 -3.74 -1.19 -12.40
C TYR A 69 -3.99 0.23 -12.94
N SER A 70 -3.59 1.24 -12.16
CA SER A 70 -3.86 2.65 -12.47
C SER A 70 -2.79 3.29 -13.35
N GLU A 71 -1.60 2.69 -13.41
CA GLU A 71 -0.41 3.22 -14.09
C GLU A 71 -0.06 4.66 -13.66
N SER A 72 -0.49 5.05 -12.44
CA SER A 72 -0.39 6.42 -11.94
C SER A 72 0.31 6.48 -10.59
N ILE A 73 1.48 7.11 -10.56
CA ILE A 73 2.21 7.33 -9.31
C ILE A 73 1.51 8.35 -8.40
N LEU A 74 0.89 9.39 -8.99
CA LEU A 74 0.14 10.40 -8.23
C LEU A 74 -1.11 9.81 -7.59
N GLY A 75 -1.78 8.88 -8.31
CA GLY A 75 -2.90 8.12 -7.77
C GLY A 75 -2.47 7.29 -6.56
N ASN A 76 -1.35 6.59 -6.66
CA ASN A 76 -0.82 5.77 -5.58
C ASN A 76 -0.40 6.61 -4.36
N ILE A 77 0.29 7.73 -4.59
CA ILE A 77 0.64 8.72 -3.55
C ILE A 77 -0.61 9.17 -2.80
N THR A 78 -1.68 9.49 -3.53
CA THR A 78 -2.93 9.95 -2.92
C THR A 78 -3.53 8.88 -2.00
N VAL A 79 -3.59 7.63 -2.47
CA VAL A 79 -4.09 6.50 -1.66
C VAL A 79 -3.23 6.27 -0.43
N HIS A 80 -1.89 6.32 -0.55
CA HIS A 80 -0.98 6.13 0.57
C HIS A 80 -1.11 7.25 1.62
N ILE A 81 -1.21 8.52 1.18
CA ILE A 81 -1.47 9.65 2.08
C ILE A 81 -2.80 9.46 2.83
N ILE A 82 -3.86 9.03 2.14
CA ILE A 82 -5.17 8.76 2.76
C ILE A 82 -5.04 7.62 3.80
N PHE A 83 -4.30 6.56 3.47
CA PHE A 83 -4.06 5.44 4.39
C PHE A 83 -3.35 5.92 5.66
N ASN A 84 -2.27 6.68 5.54
CA ASN A 84 -1.54 7.22 6.69
C ASN A 84 -2.38 8.23 7.49
N LEU A 85 -3.14 9.09 6.83
CA LEU A 85 -4.05 10.02 7.50
C LEU A 85 -5.08 9.26 8.35
N LEU A 86 -5.75 8.25 7.76
CA LEU A 86 -6.76 7.45 8.44
C LEU A 86 -6.15 6.65 9.59
N GLY A 87 -5.05 5.95 9.34
CA GLY A 87 -4.37 5.08 10.31
C GLY A 87 -3.76 5.84 11.48
N ILE A 88 -3.26 7.05 11.28
CA ILE A 88 -2.62 7.84 12.33
C ILE A 88 -3.64 8.67 13.12
N LEU A 89 -4.61 9.31 12.45
CA LEU A 89 -5.47 10.31 13.09
C LEU A 89 -6.88 9.84 13.41
N ILE A 90 -7.48 8.97 12.58
CA ILE A 90 -8.91 8.68 12.62
C ILE A 90 -9.17 7.33 13.31
N VAL A 91 -8.56 6.25 12.80
CA VAL A 91 -8.79 4.87 13.28
C VAL A 91 -8.48 4.72 14.78
N PRO A 92 -7.36 5.23 15.33
CA PRO A 92 -7.08 5.09 16.77
C PRO A 92 -8.13 5.78 17.65
N LYS A 93 -8.61 6.96 17.24
CA LYS A 93 -9.64 7.70 17.98
C LYS A 93 -10.98 6.98 17.96
N LEU A 94 -11.36 6.42 16.82
CA LEU A 94 -12.59 5.63 16.68
C LEU A 94 -12.52 4.36 17.53
N LEU A 95 -11.40 3.63 17.50
CA LEU A 95 -11.19 2.42 18.30
C LEU A 95 -11.33 2.69 19.80
N ILE A 96 -10.83 3.83 20.29
CA ILE A 96 -10.96 4.20 21.71
C ILE A 96 -12.41 4.58 22.05
N LYS A 97 -13.08 5.34 21.18
CA LYS A 97 -14.41 5.90 21.47
C LYS A 97 -15.57 4.90 21.27
N ILE A 98 -15.49 4.08 20.22
CA ILE A 98 -16.53 3.13 19.78
C ILE A 98 -15.89 1.84 19.23
N PRO A 99 -15.29 0.99 20.09
CA PRO A 99 -14.44 -0.13 19.68
C PRO A 99 -15.17 -1.16 18.82
N SER A 100 -16.37 -1.61 19.22
CA SER A 100 -17.12 -2.64 18.50
C SER A 100 -17.45 -2.23 17.07
N MET A 101 -18.00 -1.03 16.89
CA MET A 101 -18.31 -0.48 15.57
C MET A 101 -17.06 -0.31 14.71
N SER A 102 -15.97 0.18 15.30
CA SER A 102 -14.70 0.39 14.59
C SER A 102 -14.10 -0.91 14.06
N ILE A 103 -14.17 -1.99 14.86
CA ILE A 103 -13.69 -3.31 14.44
C ILE A 103 -14.52 -3.84 13.27
N VAL A 104 -15.85 -3.70 13.31
CA VAL A 104 -16.73 -4.10 12.19
C VAL A 104 -16.38 -3.34 10.91
N LEU A 105 -16.18 -2.03 10.99
CA LEU A 105 -15.78 -1.21 9.84
C LEU A 105 -14.42 -1.63 9.26
N LEU A 106 -13.44 -1.95 10.10
CA LEU A 106 -12.13 -2.42 9.65
C LEU A 106 -12.21 -3.78 8.95
N ILE A 107 -13.02 -4.72 9.46
CA ILE A 107 -13.24 -6.02 8.82
C ILE A 107 -13.86 -5.82 7.43
N ILE A 108 -14.86 -4.96 7.32
CA ILE A 108 -15.50 -4.63 6.04
C ILE A 108 -14.49 -4.01 5.07
N ALA A 109 -13.69 -3.04 5.55
CA ALA A 109 -12.66 -2.39 4.73
C ALA A 109 -11.61 -3.38 4.20
N ILE A 110 -11.13 -4.29 5.05
CA ILE A 110 -10.20 -5.36 4.65
C ILE A 110 -10.84 -6.26 3.58
N GLY A 111 -12.11 -6.64 3.76
CA GLY A 111 -12.86 -7.41 2.77
C GLY A 111 -12.91 -6.72 1.39
N PHE A 112 -13.20 -5.41 1.35
CA PHE A 112 -13.20 -4.64 0.12
C PHE A 112 -11.81 -4.53 -0.52
N ILE A 113 -10.75 -4.38 0.28
CA ILE A 113 -9.37 -4.32 -0.21
C ILE A 113 -8.98 -5.65 -0.84
N ILE A 114 -9.28 -6.78 -0.19
CA ILE A 114 -9.01 -8.13 -0.73
C ILE A 114 -9.77 -8.33 -2.04
N PHE A 115 -11.08 -8.04 -2.04
CA PHE A 115 -11.91 -8.18 -3.23
C PHE A 115 -11.38 -7.35 -4.41
N SER A 116 -11.03 -6.08 -4.16
CA SER A 116 -10.48 -5.18 -5.17
C SER A 116 -9.13 -5.68 -5.70
N SER A 117 -8.27 -6.17 -4.80
CA SER A 117 -6.96 -6.72 -5.15
C SER A 117 -7.08 -7.94 -6.07
N ILE A 118 -8.01 -8.86 -5.77
CA ILE A 118 -8.30 -10.02 -6.62
C ILE A 118 -8.75 -9.56 -8.02
N LYS A 119 -9.69 -8.61 -8.09
CA LYS A 119 -10.19 -8.08 -9.36
C LYS A 119 -9.10 -7.41 -10.19
N MET A 120 -8.15 -6.77 -9.55
CA MET A 120 -7.01 -6.14 -10.22
C MET A 120 -6.03 -7.17 -10.77
N ILE A 121 -5.77 -8.26 -10.03
CA ILE A 121 -4.95 -9.39 -10.49
C ILE A 121 -5.60 -10.07 -11.70
N GLU A 122 -6.89 -10.43 -11.62
CA GLU A 122 -7.64 -11.04 -12.73
C GLU A 122 -7.55 -10.19 -14.01
N LYS A 123 -7.75 -8.86 -13.88
CA LYS A 123 -7.67 -7.94 -15.02
C LYS A 123 -6.24 -7.85 -15.57
N TYR A 124 -5.23 -7.88 -14.70
CA TYR A 124 -3.83 -7.83 -15.11
C TYR A 124 -3.44 -9.09 -15.91
N GLU A 125 -3.82 -10.28 -15.45
CA GLU A 125 -3.60 -11.53 -16.18
C GLU A 125 -4.28 -11.50 -17.55
N ASN A 126 -5.54 -11.04 -17.62
CA ASN A 126 -6.27 -10.92 -18.89
C ASN A 126 -5.58 -9.98 -19.90
N ARG A 127 -4.85 -8.95 -19.45
CA ARG A 127 -4.07 -8.07 -20.35
C ARG A 127 -2.83 -8.76 -20.95
N PHE A 128 -2.33 -9.82 -20.31
CA PHE A 128 -1.14 -10.54 -20.78
C PHE A 128 -1.48 -11.68 -21.76
N TYR A 129 -2.70 -12.20 -21.70
CA TYR A 129 -3.20 -13.27 -22.57
C TYR A 129 -4.11 -12.77 -23.72
N ALA A 130 -4.34 -11.46 -23.83
CA ALA A 130 -5.04 -10.81 -24.93
C ALA A 130 -4.06 -10.26 -25.97
#